data_AF-A0A4Q8ADG1-F1
#
_entry.id   AF-A0A4Q8ADG1-F1
#
_cell.length_a   1.000
_cell.length_b   1.000
_cell.length_c   1.000
_cell.angle_alpha   90.00
_cell.angle_beta   90.00
_cell.angle_gamma   90.00
#
_symmetry.space_group_name_H-M   'P 1'
#
loop_
_entity.id
_entity.type
_entity.pdbx_description
1 polymer ?
#
loop_
_entity_poly.entity_id
_entity_poly.type
_entity_poly.pdbx_seq_one_letter_code
_entity_poly.pdbx_strand_id
1 'polypeptide(L)'
;MAEHHTRQAAEGKGAHLSAVPSEEERAGQARFDEIIAKDSRIEPRDWMPEGYRKTLTRQISQHAHSEIIGMQPEANWITRAPSLKRKAILMAKVQDEAGHGLYLYSAAETLGTPRDELNDQLLSGRAKYSSIFNYPARTWADMGAIGWLVDGAAIANQVPLCRASYGPYGRAMVRVCKEESFHQRQGFEILLELANGTAEQKQMAQDAVNRFYEPSLMMFGPPDGDSPNSQQSMAWNIKRFTNDDLRQRFVGMIVEQVKVLGLTLPDPELRFDETAGQWIHKELNWDEFKAVISGHGPCNAQRLARRREAHENGAWVREAAAAYAARQTEKVA
;
A
#
# COMPACT_ATOMS: atom_id res chain seq x y z
N MET A 1 72.31 11.73 -7.03
CA MET A 1 71.79 11.23 -8.31
C MET A 1 70.50 10.48 -8.03
N ALA A 2 69.40 10.98 -8.61
CA ALA A 2 68.06 10.40 -8.75
C ALA A 2 67.30 9.94 -7.49
N GLU A 3 66.48 10.86 -6.96
CA GLU A 3 65.27 10.56 -6.19
C GLU A 3 64.20 9.96 -7.13
N HIS A 4 63.68 8.78 -6.80
CA HIS A 4 62.54 8.20 -7.51
C HIS A 4 61.25 8.56 -6.75
N HIS A 5 60.53 9.56 -7.27
CA HIS A 5 59.16 9.89 -6.87
C HIS A 5 58.20 8.79 -7.35
N THR A 6 57.50 8.14 -6.42
CA THR A 6 56.33 7.30 -6.70
C THR A 6 55.08 8.19 -6.61
N ARG A 7 54.55 8.61 -7.76
CA ARG A 7 53.28 9.36 -7.85
C ARG A 7 52.11 8.42 -7.60
N GLN A 8 51.28 8.76 -6.61
CA GLN A 8 49.92 8.25 -6.45
C GLN A 8 49.09 8.53 -7.71
N ALA A 9 48.52 7.49 -8.31
CA ALA A 9 47.43 7.62 -9.27
C ALA A 9 46.13 7.85 -8.48
N ALA A 10 45.72 9.12 -8.40
CA ALA A 10 44.37 9.48 -8.01
C ALA A 10 43.47 9.29 -9.24
N GLU A 11 42.71 8.20 -9.28
CA GLU A 11 41.62 8.02 -10.25
C GLU A 11 40.53 9.06 -9.96
N GLY A 12 40.42 10.04 -10.86
CA GLY A 12 39.39 11.06 -10.81
C GLY A 12 38.01 10.45 -10.95
N LYS A 13 37.15 10.70 -9.95
CA LYS A 13 35.69 10.58 -10.10
C LYS A 13 35.27 11.45 -11.28
N GLY A 14 34.90 10.81 -12.39
CA GLY A 14 34.30 11.49 -13.54
C GLY A 14 33.07 12.27 -13.08
N ALA A 15 33.13 13.59 -13.21
CA ALA A 15 31.97 14.44 -13.09
C ALA A 15 30.93 13.99 -14.12
N HIS A 16 29.76 13.56 -13.65
CA HIS A 16 28.59 13.36 -14.51
C HIS A 16 28.24 14.72 -15.13
N LEU A 17 28.73 14.98 -16.34
CA LEU A 17 28.26 16.09 -17.16
C LEU A 17 26.77 15.83 -17.41
N SER A 18 25.88 16.63 -16.81
CA SER A 18 24.46 16.53 -17.12
C SER A 18 24.29 16.90 -18.59
N ALA A 19 23.90 15.94 -19.42
CA ALA A 19 23.60 16.18 -20.82
C ALA A 19 22.57 17.32 -20.93
N VAL A 20 22.82 18.27 -21.83
CA VAL A 20 21.84 19.32 -22.16
C VAL A 20 20.59 18.61 -22.70
N PRO A 21 19.38 18.84 -22.13
CA PRO A 21 18.17 18.20 -22.62
C PRO A 21 17.95 18.47 -24.10
N SER A 22 17.49 17.47 -24.85
CA SER A 22 17.07 17.61 -26.24
C SER A 22 15.86 18.55 -26.38
N GLU A 23 15.58 18.99 -27.62
CA GLU A 23 14.39 19.82 -27.89
C GLU A 23 13.09 19.05 -27.61
N GLU A 24 13.05 17.76 -27.94
CA GLU A 24 11.93 16.87 -27.63
C GLU A 24 11.70 16.74 -26.13
N GLU A 25 12.75 16.58 -25.33
CA GLU A 25 12.65 16.54 -23.87
C GLU A 25 12.15 17.87 -23.28
N ARG A 26 12.60 19.01 -23.80
CA ARG A 26 12.10 20.33 -23.37
C ARG A 26 10.61 20.50 -23.71
N ALA A 27 10.21 20.13 -24.92
CA ALA A 27 8.81 20.22 -25.35
C ALA A 27 7.91 19.27 -24.54
N GLY A 28 8.40 18.05 -24.27
CA GLY A 28 7.74 17.07 -23.40
C GLY A 28 7.56 17.60 -21.98
N GLN A 29 8.62 18.16 -21.39
CA GLN A 29 8.58 18.76 -20.05
C GLN A 29 7.56 19.91 -19.97
N ALA A 30 7.58 20.83 -20.93
CA ALA A 30 6.62 21.94 -20.97
C ALA A 30 5.16 21.45 -21.04
N ARG A 31 4.88 20.43 -21.86
CA ARG A 31 3.55 19.82 -21.95
C ARG A 31 3.14 19.10 -20.67
N PHE A 32 4.08 18.38 -20.04
CA PHE A 32 3.85 17.73 -18.75
C PHE A 32 3.48 18.77 -17.68
N ASP A 33 4.24 19.85 -17.56
CA ASP A 33 3.99 20.91 -16.58
C ASP A 33 2.63 21.59 -16.81
N GLU A 34 2.24 21.81 -18.06
CA GLU A 34 0.92 22.33 -18.42
C GLU A 34 -0.22 21.40 -17.98
N ILE A 35 -0.08 20.08 -18.20
CA ILE A 35 -1.07 19.09 -17.78
C ILE A 35 -1.22 19.07 -16.25
N ILE A 36 -0.09 19.08 -15.52
CA ILE A 36 -0.09 19.08 -14.06
C ILE A 36 -0.69 20.39 -13.51
N ALA A 37 -0.34 21.54 -14.07
CA ALA A 37 -0.86 22.84 -13.65
C ALA A 37 -2.39 22.98 -13.88
N LYS A 38 -2.93 22.33 -14.91
CA LYS A 38 -4.38 22.27 -15.18
C LYS A 38 -5.12 21.22 -14.36
N ASP A 39 -4.45 20.54 -13.44
CA ASP A 39 -4.98 19.39 -12.69
C ASP A 39 -5.58 18.29 -13.60
N SER A 40 -4.98 18.11 -14.77
CA SER A 40 -5.39 17.11 -15.76
C SER A 40 -4.60 15.80 -15.57
N ARG A 41 -4.81 14.83 -16.46
CA ARG A 41 -4.23 13.48 -16.37
C ARG A 41 -3.15 13.25 -17.41
N ILE A 42 -2.07 12.61 -16.97
CA ILE A 42 -1.05 11.99 -17.81
C ILE A 42 -1.53 10.59 -18.19
N GLU A 43 -1.48 10.24 -19.47
CA GLU A 43 -1.83 8.93 -20.01
C GLU A 43 -0.59 8.16 -20.49
N PRO A 44 -0.67 6.82 -20.71
CA PRO A 44 0.50 5.98 -21.00
C PRO A 44 1.35 6.41 -22.21
N ARG A 45 0.73 7.05 -23.21
CA ARG A 45 1.41 7.52 -24.43
C ARG A 45 1.97 8.94 -24.31
N ASP A 46 1.63 9.67 -23.24
CA ASP A 46 2.19 10.99 -23.03
C ASP A 46 3.65 10.90 -22.61
N TRP A 47 4.43 11.90 -23.01
CA TRP A 47 5.74 12.11 -22.43
C TRP A 47 5.59 12.41 -20.94
N MET A 48 6.47 11.84 -20.11
CA MET A 48 6.52 12.10 -18.67
C MET A 48 7.97 12.04 -18.19
N PRO A 49 8.35 12.80 -17.14
CA PRO A 49 9.69 12.73 -16.57
C PRO A 49 10.03 11.33 -16.10
N GLU A 50 11.28 10.89 -16.28
CA GLU A 50 11.69 9.55 -15.85
C GLU A 50 11.54 9.36 -14.33
N GLY A 51 11.79 10.42 -13.54
CA GLY A 51 11.52 10.41 -12.10
C GLY A 51 10.04 10.19 -11.74
N TYR A 52 9.13 10.75 -12.54
CA TYR A 52 7.68 10.57 -12.39
C TYR A 52 7.28 9.12 -12.68
N ARG A 53 7.77 8.58 -13.81
CA ARG A 53 7.55 7.17 -14.21
C ARG A 53 8.05 6.20 -13.14
N LYS A 54 9.30 6.36 -12.67
CA LYS A 54 9.89 5.50 -11.63
C LYS A 54 9.14 5.60 -10.30
N THR A 55 8.76 6.80 -9.89
CA THR A 55 8.02 7.03 -8.64
C THR A 55 6.66 6.35 -8.66
N LEU A 56 5.91 6.49 -9.76
CA LEU A 56 4.62 5.80 -9.92
C LEU A 56 4.76 4.30 -10.07
N THR A 57 5.74 3.82 -10.83
CA THR A 57 5.99 2.37 -10.97
C THR A 57 6.23 1.77 -9.59
N ARG A 58 7.09 2.40 -8.77
CA ARG A 58 7.33 1.99 -7.38
C ARG A 58 6.06 2.05 -6.54
N GLN A 59 5.30 3.15 -6.58
CA GLN A 59 4.14 3.31 -5.71
C GLN A 59 3.01 2.35 -6.08
N ILE A 60 2.67 2.25 -7.35
CA ILE A 60 1.56 1.41 -7.84
C ILE A 60 1.92 -0.08 -7.68
N SER A 61 3.18 -0.47 -7.93
CA SER A 61 3.59 -1.87 -7.72
C SER A 61 3.54 -2.25 -6.24
N GLN A 62 4.03 -1.39 -5.35
CA GLN A 62 3.96 -1.63 -3.90
C GLN A 62 2.52 -1.63 -3.38
N HIS A 63 1.62 -0.86 -4.01
CA HIS A 63 0.18 -0.95 -3.78
C HIS A 63 -0.35 -2.34 -4.21
N ALA A 64 -0.03 -2.79 -5.43
CA ALA A 64 -0.42 -4.12 -5.90
C ALA A 64 0.13 -5.24 -4.99
N HIS A 65 1.37 -5.11 -4.52
CA HIS A 65 1.97 -6.03 -3.56
C HIS A 65 1.24 -6.04 -2.22
N SER A 66 0.73 -4.88 -1.80
CA SER A 66 -0.05 -4.73 -0.58
C SER A 66 -1.33 -5.56 -0.67
N GLU A 67 -2.05 -5.51 -1.78
CA GLU A 67 -3.22 -6.39 -1.99
C GLU A 67 -2.86 -7.88 -1.89
N ILE A 68 -1.82 -8.31 -2.60
CA ILE A 68 -1.42 -9.74 -2.64
C ILE A 68 -0.96 -10.25 -1.27
N ILE A 69 -0.24 -9.44 -0.50
CA ILE A 69 0.22 -9.83 0.84
C ILE A 69 -0.92 -9.70 1.86
N GLY A 70 -1.83 -8.74 1.69
CA GLY A 70 -3.00 -8.51 2.54
C GLY A 70 -3.97 -9.67 2.61
N MET A 71 -4.09 -10.44 1.53
CA MET A 71 -4.85 -11.68 1.51
C MET A 71 -4.40 -12.68 2.58
N GLN A 72 -3.12 -12.68 3.00
CA GLN A 72 -2.57 -13.71 3.90
C GLN A 72 -3.11 -13.65 5.35
N PRO A 73 -3.05 -12.51 6.07
CA PRO A 73 -3.62 -12.42 7.41
C PRO A 73 -5.12 -12.73 7.46
N GLU A 74 -5.87 -12.41 6.41
CA GLU A 74 -7.31 -12.64 6.34
C GLU A 74 -7.67 -14.07 5.91
N ALA A 75 -6.94 -14.62 4.94
CA ALA A 75 -7.08 -16.03 4.54
C ALA A 75 -6.82 -17.00 5.71
N ASN A 76 -6.01 -16.59 6.69
CA ASN A 76 -5.80 -17.32 7.94
C ASN A 76 -7.14 -17.67 8.63
N TRP A 77 -8.16 -16.82 8.54
CA TRP A 77 -9.44 -16.98 9.22
C TRP A 77 -10.57 -17.54 8.35
N ILE A 78 -10.38 -17.71 7.04
CA ILE A 78 -11.42 -18.25 6.13
C ILE A 78 -11.95 -19.60 6.62
N THR A 79 -11.08 -20.52 7.05
CA THR A 79 -11.49 -21.85 7.49
C THR A 79 -12.13 -21.86 8.89
N ARG A 80 -11.93 -20.79 9.67
CA ARG A 80 -12.28 -20.69 11.11
C ARG A 80 -13.32 -19.62 11.42
N ALA A 81 -13.86 -18.94 10.41
CA ALA A 81 -14.91 -17.95 10.59
C ALA A 81 -16.11 -18.54 11.36
N PRO A 82 -16.68 -17.81 12.34
CA PRO A 82 -17.63 -18.36 13.33
C PRO A 82 -19.03 -18.63 12.76
N SER A 83 -19.30 -18.20 11.53
CA SER A 83 -20.56 -18.49 10.84
C SER A 83 -20.35 -18.56 9.33
N LEU A 84 -21.26 -19.25 8.63
CA LEU A 84 -21.23 -19.32 7.17
C LEU A 84 -21.42 -17.95 6.52
N LYS A 85 -22.26 -17.08 7.10
CA LYS A 85 -22.44 -15.69 6.66
C LYS A 85 -21.10 -14.94 6.67
N ARG A 86 -20.40 -14.95 7.81
CA ARG A 86 -19.12 -14.24 7.94
C ARG A 86 -18.01 -14.88 7.09
N LYS A 87 -18.03 -16.21 6.93
CA LYS A 87 -17.13 -16.94 6.03
C LYS A 87 -17.30 -16.51 4.57
N ALA A 88 -18.54 -16.45 4.09
CA ALA A 88 -18.84 -16.05 2.72
C ALA A 88 -18.42 -14.60 2.43
N ILE A 89 -18.67 -13.68 3.38
CA ILE A 89 -18.22 -12.28 3.27
C ILE A 89 -16.69 -12.20 3.23
N LEU A 90 -15.99 -12.90 4.12
CA LEU A 90 -14.52 -12.89 4.15
C LEU A 90 -13.91 -13.47 2.87
N MET A 91 -14.50 -14.54 2.32
CA MET A 91 -14.07 -15.08 1.03
C MET A 91 -14.27 -14.08 -0.11
N ALA A 92 -15.41 -13.37 -0.14
CA ALA A 92 -15.67 -12.34 -1.14
C ALA A 92 -14.65 -11.18 -1.04
N LYS A 93 -14.34 -10.73 0.18
CA LYS A 93 -13.32 -9.69 0.42
C LYS A 93 -11.94 -10.11 -0.09
N VAL A 94 -11.45 -11.29 0.30
CA VAL A 94 -10.14 -11.80 -0.12
C VAL A 94 -10.09 -12.07 -1.64
N GLN A 95 -11.22 -12.41 -2.25
CA GLN A 95 -11.33 -12.51 -3.71
C GLN A 95 -11.19 -11.14 -4.38
N ASP A 96 -11.84 -10.11 -3.84
CA ASP A 96 -11.76 -8.75 -4.39
C ASP A 96 -10.34 -8.18 -4.26
N GLU A 97 -9.64 -8.41 -3.14
CA GLU A 97 -8.21 -8.04 -2.98
C GLU A 97 -7.34 -8.64 -4.09
N ALA A 98 -7.58 -9.90 -4.47
CA ALA A 98 -6.87 -10.50 -5.60
C ALA A 98 -7.16 -9.75 -6.91
N GLY A 99 -8.41 -9.35 -7.13
CA GLY A 99 -8.83 -8.53 -8.27
C GLY A 99 -8.20 -7.13 -8.27
N HIS A 100 -8.13 -6.48 -7.10
CA HIS A 100 -7.52 -5.16 -6.93
C HIS A 100 -6.03 -5.20 -7.25
N GLY A 101 -5.33 -6.24 -6.78
CA GLY A 101 -3.94 -6.51 -7.14
C GLY A 101 -3.76 -6.61 -8.66
N LEU A 102 -4.67 -7.29 -9.37
CA LEU A 102 -4.64 -7.37 -10.84
C LEU A 102 -4.87 -6.01 -11.52
N TYR A 103 -5.81 -5.19 -11.03
CA TYR A 103 -6.03 -3.84 -11.56
C TYR A 103 -4.78 -2.96 -11.39
N LEU A 104 -4.15 -3.03 -10.23
CA LEU A 104 -2.96 -2.25 -9.90
C LEU A 104 -1.73 -2.71 -10.70
N TYR A 105 -1.51 -4.01 -10.85
CA TYR A 105 -0.45 -4.50 -11.75
C TYR A 105 -0.70 -4.04 -13.18
N SER A 106 -1.94 -4.13 -13.68
CA SER A 106 -2.28 -3.63 -15.02
C SER A 106 -1.99 -2.14 -15.18
N ALA A 107 -2.30 -1.32 -14.16
CA ALA A 107 -1.96 0.10 -14.16
C ALA A 107 -0.44 0.34 -14.15
N ALA A 108 0.31 -0.44 -13.37
CA ALA A 108 1.77 -0.33 -13.31
C ALA A 108 2.43 -0.73 -14.64
N GLU A 109 1.95 -1.77 -15.32
CA GLU A 109 2.50 -2.21 -16.61
C GLU A 109 2.38 -1.16 -17.71
N THR A 110 1.39 -0.25 -17.62
CA THR A 110 1.29 0.88 -18.55
C THR A 110 2.44 1.89 -18.45
N LEU A 111 3.26 1.81 -17.39
CA LEU A 111 4.48 2.59 -17.23
C LEU A 111 5.71 1.91 -17.84
N GLY A 112 5.57 0.67 -18.34
CA GLY A 112 6.59 -0.04 -19.12
C GLY A 112 7.37 -1.13 -18.36
N THR A 113 7.07 -1.37 -17.08
CA THR A 113 7.69 -2.47 -16.31
C THR A 113 6.73 -3.67 -16.26
N PRO A 114 7.11 -4.86 -16.76
CA PRO A 114 6.23 -6.03 -16.78
C PRO A 114 5.95 -6.54 -15.38
N ARG A 115 4.76 -7.12 -15.18
CA ARG A 115 4.31 -7.66 -13.89
C ARG A 115 5.27 -8.69 -13.31
N ASP A 116 5.88 -9.54 -14.13
CA ASP A 116 6.82 -10.56 -13.66
C ASP A 116 8.02 -9.92 -12.96
N GLU A 117 8.57 -8.84 -13.50
CA GLU A 117 9.65 -8.09 -12.86
C GLU A 117 9.19 -7.47 -11.54
N LEU A 118 7.99 -6.88 -11.50
CA LEU A 118 7.42 -6.31 -10.28
C LEU A 118 7.21 -7.39 -9.20
N ASN A 119 6.74 -8.58 -9.60
CA ASN A 119 6.54 -9.71 -8.69
C ASN A 119 7.89 -10.25 -8.18
N ASP A 120 8.92 -10.29 -9.02
CA ASP A 120 10.28 -10.65 -8.60
C ASP A 120 10.86 -9.64 -7.61
N GLN A 121 10.61 -8.35 -7.79
CA GLN A 121 11.01 -7.32 -6.82
C GLN A 121 10.34 -7.52 -5.45
N LEU A 122 9.06 -7.92 -5.42
CA LEU A 122 8.38 -8.32 -4.18
C LEU A 122 9.02 -9.57 -3.56
N LEU A 123 9.19 -10.63 -4.35
CA LEU A 123 9.74 -11.91 -3.89
C LEU A 123 11.17 -11.77 -3.36
N SER A 124 11.99 -10.95 -3.99
CA SER A 124 13.37 -10.70 -3.54
C SER A 124 13.46 -9.70 -2.38
N GLY A 125 12.35 -9.07 -1.97
CA GLY A 125 12.34 -8.00 -0.96
C GLY A 125 12.93 -6.66 -1.43
N ARG A 126 13.10 -6.45 -2.75
CA ARG A 126 13.55 -5.17 -3.32
C ARG A 126 12.43 -4.13 -3.36
N ALA A 127 11.17 -4.58 -3.45
CA ALA A 127 9.98 -3.75 -3.32
C ALA A 127 9.25 -4.05 -2.00
N LYS A 128 8.62 -3.00 -1.46
CA LYS A 128 7.84 -3.07 -0.21
C LYS A 128 6.39 -3.46 -0.47
N TYR A 129 5.67 -3.71 0.61
CA TYR A 129 4.21 -3.75 0.70
C TYR A 129 3.82 -3.01 1.99
N SER A 130 2.53 -2.74 2.18
CA SER A 130 2.03 -2.00 3.34
C SER A 130 2.49 -2.62 4.66
N SER A 131 2.93 -1.78 5.61
CA SER A 131 3.46 -2.19 6.91
C SER A 131 2.46 -3.07 7.69
N ILE A 132 1.17 -2.77 7.58
CA ILE A 132 0.09 -3.38 8.36
C ILE A 132 -0.04 -4.89 8.19
N PHE A 133 0.33 -5.43 7.02
CA PHE A 133 0.18 -6.86 6.76
C PHE A 133 1.24 -7.72 7.46
N ASN A 134 2.19 -7.08 8.15
CA ASN A 134 3.18 -7.73 9.01
C ASN A 134 2.66 -8.01 10.42
N TYR A 135 1.45 -7.60 10.76
CA TYR A 135 0.85 -7.90 12.06
C TYR A 135 0.00 -9.19 12.01
N PRO A 136 0.00 -10.01 13.07
CA PRO A 136 -0.72 -11.28 13.10
C PRO A 136 -2.22 -11.10 13.42
N ALA A 137 -3.08 -11.80 12.67
CA ALA A 137 -4.50 -11.97 13.00
C ALA A 137 -4.69 -13.19 13.92
N ARG A 138 -4.71 -12.95 15.24
CA ARG A 138 -4.73 -13.93 16.34
C ARG A 138 -6.12 -14.37 16.75
N THR A 139 -7.12 -13.51 16.64
CA THR A 139 -8.52 -13.80 17.03
C THR A 139 -9.49 -13.43 15.90
N TRP A 140 -10.74 -13.89 15.99
CA TRP A 140 -11.76 -13.53 14.99
C TRP A 140 -12.02 -12.02 14.95
N ALA A 141 -11.92 -11.34 16.10
CA ALA A 141 -12.08 -9.89 16.18
C ALA A 141 -11.06 -9.12 15.32
N ASP A 142 -9.91 -9.73 14.99
CA ASP A 142 -8.91 -9.12 14.12
C ASP A 142 -9.42 -8.96 12.70
N MET A 143 -10.35 -9.80 12.23
CA MET A 143 -11.04 -9.56 10.93
C MET A 143 -11.92 -8.32 10.98
N GLY A 144 -12.50 -8.04 12.16
CA GLY A 144 -13.23 -6.80 12.39
C GLY A 144 -12.31 -5.58 12.44
N ALA A 145 -11.19 -5.67 13.15
CA ALA A 145 -10.23 -4.57 13.24
C ALA A 145 -9.50 -4.29 11.91
N ILE A 146 -9.15 -5.34 11.15
CA ILE A 146 -8.61 -5.20 9.80
C ILE A 146 -9.66 -4.56 8.89
N GLY A 147 -10.85 -5.15 8.80
CA GLY A 147 -11.90 -4.58 7.96
C GLY A 147 -12.30 -3.15 8.37
N TRP A 148 -12.31 -2.80 9.65
CA TRP A 148 -12.70 -1.45 10.07
C TRP A 148 -11.56 -0.42 10.01
N LEU A 149 -10.47 -0.67 10.74
CA LEU A 149 -9.37 0.29 10.91
C LEU A 149 -8.41 0.24 9.73
N VAL A 150 -8.02 -0.95 9.29
CA VAL A 150 -7.00 -1.12 8.23
C VAL A 150 -7.59 -0.73 6.88
N ASP A 151 -8.74 -1.29 6.49
CA ASP A 151 -9.39 -0.87 5.24
C ASP A 151 -9.88 0.58 5.34
N GLY A 152 -10.30 1.05 6.53
CA GLY A 152 -10.66 2.44 6.75
C GLY A 152 -9.49 3.40 6.46
N ALA A 153 -8.29 3.06 6.92
CA ALA A 153 -7.08 3.82 6.64
C ALA A 153 -6.69 3.73 5.16
N ALA A 154 -6.82 2.54 4.55
CA ALA A 154 -6.59 2.32 3.12
C ALA A 154 -7.52 3.21 2.27
N ILE A 155 -8.82 3.20 2.54
CA ILE A 155 -9.82 4.05 1.87
C ILE A 155 -9.52 5.54 2.06
N ALA A 156 -9.16 5.97 3.27
CA ALA A 156 -8.79 7.36 3.53
C ALA A 156 -7.59 7.81 2.67
N ASN A 157 -6.64 6.91 2.41
CA ASN A 157 -5.52 7.16 1.52
C ASN A 157 -5.88 7.04 0.02
N GLN A 158 -6.76 6.09 -0.33
CA GLN A 158 -7.09 5.73 -1.71
C GLN A 158 -8.10 6.68 -2.37
N VAL A 159 -9.09 7.18 -1.63
CA VAL A 159 -10.09 8.10 -2.18
C VAL A 159 -9.45 9.36 -2.78
N PRO A 160 -8.47 10.03 -2.14
CA PRO A 160 -7.71 11.10 -2.77
C PRO A 160 -6.96 10.67 -4.04
N LEU A 161 -6.47 9.42 -4.10
CA LEU A 161 -5.74 8.88 -5.25
C LEU A 161 -6.64 8.61 -6.46
N CYS A 162 -7.98 8.58 -6.30
CA CYS A 162 -8.90 8.70 -7.44
C CYS A 162 -8.65 9.96 -8.28
N ARG A 163 -8.00 10.98 -7.68
CA ARG A 163 -7.55 12.20 -8.36
C ARG A 163 -6.03 12.29 -8.57
N ALA A 164 -5.31 11.18 -8.54
CA ALA A 164 -3.88 11.15 -8.88
C ALA A 164 -3.66 11.56 -10.34
N SER A 165 -2.56 12.27 -10.62
CA SER A 165 -2.24 12.80 -11.95
C SER A 165 -2.05 11.74 -13.03
N TYR A 166 -1.75 10.48 -12.67
CA TYR A 166 -1.65 9.40 -13.65
C TYR A 166 -3.00 8.72 -13.88
N GLY A 167 -3.52 8.85 -15.10
CA GLY A 167 -4.87 8.40 -15.47
C GLY A 167 -5.16 6.93 -15.13
N PRO A 168 -4.32 5.96 -15.55
CA PRO A 168 -4.54 4.55 -15.24
C PRO A 168 -4.65 4.27 -13.74
N TYR A 169 -3.81 4.92 -12.92
CA TYR A 169 -3.83 4.74 -11.47
C TYR A 169 -5.11 5.32 -10.85
N GLY A 170 -5.47 6.56 -11.20
CA GLY A 170 -6.69 7.19 -10.71
C GLY A 170 -7.95 6.38 -11.07
N ARG A 171 -8.02 5.82 -12.28
CA ARG A 171 -9.13 4.95 -12.70
C ARG A 171 -9.18 3.60 -11.98
N ALA A 172 -8.02 3.03 -11.63
CA ALA A 172 -7.97 1.82 -10.80
C ALA A 172 -8.51 2.12 -9.40
N MET A 173 -8.06 3.22 -8.78
CA MET A 173 -8.53 3.67 -7.47
C MET A 173 -10.04 3.89 -7.39
N VAL A 174 -10.66 4.41 -8.46
CA VAL A 174 -12.13 4.55 -8.50
C VAL A 174 -12.85 3.19 -8.39
N ARG A 175 -12.31 2.13 -8.99
CA ARG A 175 -12.92 0.78 -8.88
C ARG A 175 -12.66 0.17 -7.52
N VAL A 176 -11.40 0.18 -7.10
CA VAL A 176 -10.96 -0.34 -5.80
C VAL A 176 -11.76 0.31 -4.66
N CYS A 177 -11.86 1.64 -4.61
CA CYS A 177 -12.61 2.35 -3.56
C CYS A 177 -14.11 2.02 -3.54
N LYS A 178 -14.72 1.75 -4.70
CA LYS A 178 -16.14 1.37 -4.77
C LYS A 178 -16.38 0.01 -4.10
N GLU A 179 -15.46 -0.93 -4.31
CA GLU A 179 -15.55 -2.30 -3.79
C GLU A 179 -15.14 -2.35 -2.31
N GLU A 180 -14.02 -1.73 -1.93
CA GLU A 180 -13.51 -1.75 -0.55
C GLU A 180 -14.43 -1.09 0.47
N SER A 181 -15.16 -0.03 0.10
CA SER A 181 -16.07 0.64 1.03
C SER A 181 -17.14 -0.29 1.59
N PHE A 182 -17.54 -1.31 0.83
CA PHE A 182 -18.45 -2.35 1.29
C PHE A 182 -17.77 -3.26 2.32
N HIS A 183 -16.56 -3.74 2.03
CA HIS A 183 -15.80 -4.61 2.93
C HIS A 183 -15.46 -3.92 4.26
N GLN A 184 -15.15 -2.63 4.19
CA GLN A 184 -14.87 -1.82 5.38
C GLN A 184 -16.07 -1.77 6.33
N ARG A 185 -17.27 -1.60 5.76
CA ARG A 185 -18.52 -1.64 6.53
C ARG A 185 -18.73 -3.02 7.18
N GLN A 186 -18.43 -4.09 6.46
CA GLN A 186 -18.55 -5.45 7.02
C GLN A 186 -17.57 -5.70 8.17
N GLY A 187 -16.37 -5.13 8.14
CA GLY A 187 -15.42 -5.13 9.26
C GLY A 187 -15.97 -4.43 10.49
N PHE A 188 -16.52 -3.22 10.31
CA PHE A 188 -17.19 -2.49 11.40
C PHE A 188 -18.34 -3.30 12.01
N GLU A 189 -19.17 -3.94 11.20
CA GLU A 189 -20.26 -4.80 11.68
C GLU A 189 -19.77 -6.00 12.50
N ILE A 190 -18.59 -6.56 12.21
CA ILE A 190 -18.01 -7.65 13.03
C ILE A 190 -17.73 -7.13 14.44
N LEU A 191 -17.10 -5.97 14.56
CA LEU A 191 -16.80 -5.39 15.87
C LEU A 191 -18.07 -4.96 16.61
N LEU A 192 -19.07 -4.43 15.89
CA LEU A 192 -20.35 -4.04 16.48
C LEU A 192 -21.09 -5.24 17.07
N GLU A 193 -21.11 -6.37 16.34
CA GLU A 193 -21.71 -7.62 16.83
C GLU A 193 -20.97 -8.13 18.08
N LEU A 194 -19.64 -8.15 18.05
CA LEU A 194 -18.83 -8.63 19.18
C LEU A 194 -18.97 -7.72 20.40
N ALA A 195 -19.00 -6.40 20.21
CA ALA A 195 -19.11 -5.44 21.30
C ALA A 195 -20.48 -5.45 21.99
N ASN A 196 -21.54 -5.88 21.28
CA ASN A 196 -22.88 -6.08 21.82
C ASN A 196 -23.16 -7.53 22.26
N GLY A 197 -22.17 -8.41 22.15
CA GLY A 197 -22.28 -9.81 22.55
C GLY A 197 -21.98 -10.05 24.03
N THR A 198 -21.42 -11.22 24.31
CA THR A 198 -20.90 -11.61 25.64
C THR A 198 -19.72 -10.74 26.08
N ALA A 199 -19.40 -10.77 27.37
CA ALA A 199 -18.25 -10.05 27.92
C ALA A 199 -16.93 -10.48 27.24
N GLU A 200 -16.78 -11.77 26.94
CA GLU A 200 -15.62 -12.35 26.27
C GLU A 200 -15.51 -11.86 24.81
N GLN A 201 -16.64 -11.73 24.10
CA GLN A 201 -16.67 -11.17 22.75
C GLN A 201 -16.30 -9.69 22.75
N LYS A 202 -16.82 -8.91 23.70
CA LYS A 202 -16.47 -7.49 23.84
C LYS A 202 -15.00 -7.31 24.18
N GLN A 203 -14.45 -8.14 25.07
CA GLN A 203 -13.03 -8.13 25.40
C GLN A 203 -12.16 -8.49 24.18
N MET A 204 -12.58 -9.48 23.38
CA MET A 204 -11.89 -9.86 22.15
C MET A 204 -11.88 -8.71 21.13
N ALA A 205 -13.01 -8.00 20.99
CA ALA A 205 -13.11 -6.80 20.14
C ALA A 205 -12.18 -5.69 20.63
N GLN A 206 -12.16 -5.40 21.93
CA GLN A 206 -11.28 -4.39 22.51
C GLN A 206 -9.80 -4.74 22.31
N ASP A 207 -9.40 -5.99 22.52
CA ASP A 207 -8.03 -6.44 22.32
C ASP A 207 -7.57 -6.29 20.85
N ALA A 208 -8.47 -6.59 19.89
CA ALA A 208 -8.17 -6.38 18.48
C ALA A 208 -7.95 -4.88 18.15
N VAL A 209 -8.83 -4.00 18.63
CA VAL A 209 -8.67 -2.54 18.47
C VAL A 209 -7.37 -2.05 19.12
N ASN A 210 -7.04 -2.54 20.32
CA ASN A 210 -5.80 -2.19 21.02
C ASN A 210 -4.55 -2.50 20.18
N ARG A 211 -4.53 -3.65 19.50
CA ARG A 211 -3.38 -4.09 18.70
C ARG A 211 -3.29 -3.43 17.33
N PHE A 212 -4.42 -3.09 16.71
CA PHE A 212 -4.46 -2.59 15.33
C PHE A 212 -4.58 -1.07 15.21
N TYR A 213 -4.90 -0.33 16.27
CA TYR A 213 -5.00 1.13 16.23
C TYR A 213 -3.73 1.80 15.70
N GLU A 214 -2.61 1.62 16.40
CA GLU A 214 -1.36 2.29 16.06
C GLU A 214 -0.79 1.84 14.71
N PRO A 215 -0.75 0.53 14.39
CA PRO A 215 -0.35 0.06 13.07
C PRO A 215 -1.20 0.63 11.92
N SER A 216 -2.50 0.85 12.13
CA SER A 216 -3.38 1.46 11.12
C SER A 216 -3.03 2.93 10.88
N LEU A 217 -2.65 3.68 11.92
CA LEU A 217 -2.18 5.07 11.78
C LEU A 217 -0.81 5.16 11.09
N MET A 218 0.04 4.14 11.22
CA MET A 218 1.32 4.06 10.52
C MET A 218 1.18 3.78 9.02
N MET A 219 0.00 3.32 8.54
CA MET A 219 -0.24 3.08 7.10
C MET A 219 -0.15 4.34 6.25
N PHE A 220 -0.43 5.51 6.84
CA PHE A 220 -0.28 6.79 6.16
C PHE A 220 1.18 7.15 5.89
N GLY A 221 2.15 6.42 6.44
CA GLY A 221 3.58 6.67 6.27
C GLY A 221 4.17 7.57 7.35
N PRO A 222 5.47 7.92 7.21
CA PRO A 222 6.20 8.73 8.21
C PRO A 222 5.64 10.15 8.31
N PRO A 223 5.99 10.90 9.37
CA PRO A 223 5.70 12.33 9.46
C PRO A 223 6.17 13.09 8.23
N ASP A 224 5.53 14.22 7.94
CA ASP A 224 5.82 14.97 6.71
C ASP A 224 7.28 15.46 6.63
N GLY A 225 7.89 15.78 7.78
CA GLY A 225 9.31 16.15 7.89
C GLY A 225 10.29 15.01 7.53
N ASP A 226 9.84 13.76 7.61
CA ASP A 226 10.63 12.55 7.37
C ASP A 226 10.19 11.78 6.11
N SER A 227 9.44 12.45 5.20
CA SER A 227 8.91 11.83 3.98
C SER A 227 9.63 12.34 2.71
N PRO A 228 10.75 11.72 2.29
CA PRO A 228 11.58 12.23 1.18
C PRO A 228 10.85 12.25 -0.18
N ASN A 229 9.79 11.46 -0.34
CA ASN A 229 9.01 11.41 -1.58
C ASN A 229 7.85 12.42 -1.60
N SER A 230 7.46 13.00 -0.46
CA SER A 230 6.23 13.80 -0.34
C SER A 230 6.28 15.05 -1.22
N GLN A 231 7.34 15.85 -1.13
CA GLN A 231 7.42 17.14 -1.84
C GLN A 231 7.24 16.96 -3.35
N GLN A 232 8.00 16.05 -3.95
CA GLN A 232 7.94 15.81 -5.39
C GLN A 232 6.61 15.14 -5.81
N SER A 233 6.08 14.21 -5.02
CA SER A 233 4.81 13.55 -5.31
C SER A 233 3.63 14.52 -5.25
N MET A 234 3.68 15.50 -4.35
CA MET A 234 2.70 16.59 -4.27
C MET A 234 2.84 17.54 -5.46
N ALA A 235 4.05 17.97 -5.80
CA ALA A 235 4.30 18.84 -6.96
C ALA A 235 3.83 18.21 -8.28
N TRP A 236 3.93 16.89 -8.41
CA TRP A 236 3.41 16.14 -9.55
C TRP A 236 1.95 15.71 -9.43
N ASN A 237 1.22 16.17 -8.41
CA ASN A 237 -0.18 15.80 -8.18
C ASN A 237 -0.42 14.27 -8.10
N ILE A 238 0.61 13.47 -7.78
CA ILE A 238 0.49 12.04 -7.48
C ILE A 238 -0.17 11.88 -6.11
N LYS A 239 0.35 12.62 -5.14
CA LYS A 239 -0.16 12.73 -3.77
C LYS A 239 -0.95 14.03 -3.66
N ARG A 240 -2.13 13.99 -3.02
CA ARG A 240 -3.07 15.14 -2.94
C ARG A 240 -3.14 15.80 -1.58
N PHE A 241 -2.81 15.05 -0.54
CA PHE A 241 -2.78 15.46 0.86
C PHE A 241 -1.54 14.85 1.49
N THR A 242 -0.99 15.49 2.50
CA THR A 242 0.22 14.99 3.17
C THR A 242 -0.05 13.71 3.97
N ASN A 243 0.99 13.07 4.52
CA ASN A 243 0.78 11.85 5.32
C ASN A 243 0.03 12.21 6.60
N ASP A 244 0.45 13.30 7.24
CA ASP A 244 -0.12 13.76 8.50
C ASP A 244 -1.56 14.30 8.31
N ASP A 245 -1.84 15.01 7.21
CA ASP A 245 -3.21 15.43 6.86
C ASP A 245 -4.20 14.26 6.81
N LEU A 246 -3.81 13.17 6.14
CA LEU A 246 -4.66 12.00 5.97
C LEU A 246 -4.81 11.22 7.29
N ARG A 247 -3.72 11.06 8.05
CA ARG A 247 -3.74 10.45 9.37
C ARG A 247 -4.68 11.22 10.31
N GLN A 248 -4.58 12.54 10.33
CA GLN A 248 -5.38 13.42 11.18
C GLN A 248 -6.88 13.33 10.85
N ARG A 249 -7.23 13.32 9.55
CA ARG A 249 -8.62 13.10 9.11
C ARG A 249 -9.14 11.73 9.53
N PHE A 250 -8.30 10.70 9.38
CA PHE A 250 -8.67 9.33 9.75
C PHE A 250 -8.92 9.20 11.26
N VAL A 251 -8.06 9.78 12.11
CA VAL A 251 -8.26 9.86 13.56
C VAL A 251 -9.63 10.47 13.87
N GLY A 252 -9.97 11.62 13.28
CA GLY A 252 -11.27 12.25 13.50
C GLY A 252 -12.46 11.36 13.15
N MET A 253 -12.34 10.53 12.11
CA MET A 253 -13.39 9.58 11.74
C MET A 253 -13.52 8.42 12.74
N ILE A 254 -12.41 7.79 13.12
CA ILE A 254 -12.45 6.59 13.98
C ILE A 254 -12.83 6.90 15.43
N VAL A 255 -12.56 8.13 15.91
CA VAL A 255 -12.97 8.56 17.25
C VAL A 255 -14.48 8.61 17.40
N GLU A 256 -15.22 9.01 16.36
CA GLU A 256 -16.69 8.97 16.42
C GLU A 256 -17.21 7.55 16.24
N GLN A 257 -16.57 6.76 15.37
CA GLN A 257 -16.98 5.38 15.10
C GLN A 257 -16.75 4.46 16.31
N VAL A 258 -15.67 4.63 17.07
CA VAL A 258 -15.37 3.79 18.25
C VAL A 258 -16.41 3.98 19.36
N LYS A 259 -16.99 5.19 19.48
CA LYS A 259 -18.07 5.49 20.43
C LYS A 259 -19.31 4.65 20.12
N VAL A 260 -19.64 4.49 18.84
CA VAL A 260 -20.76 3.63 18.40
C VAL A 260 -20.51 2.17 18.75
N LEU A 261 -19.26 1.71 18.67
CA LEU A 261 -18.88 0.36 19.08
C LEU A 261 -18.90 0.18 20.60
N GLY A 262 -18.94 1.24 21.40
CA GLY A 262 -18.79 1.16 22.86
C GLY A 262 -17.45 0.56 23.30
N LEU A 263 -16.41 0.81 22.50
CA LEU A 263 -15.01 0.42 22.71
C LEU A 263 -14.15 1.68 22.96
N THR A 264 -12.87 1.50 23.28
CA THR A 264 -11.89 2.59 23.43
C THR A 264 -10.74 2.46 22.43
N LEU A 265 -10.08 3.58 22.13
CA LEU A 265 -8.80 3.58 21.42
C LEU A 265 -7.66 3.59 22.45
N PRO A 266 -6.56 2.84 22.23
CA PRO A 266 -5.43 2.73 23.17
C PRO A 266 -4.52 3.97 23.09
N ASP A 267 -5.10 5.14 23.33
CA ASP A 267 -4.47 6.44 23.19
C ASP A 267 -4.86 7.35 24.36
N PRO A 268 -4.00 7.46 25.39
CA PRO A 268 -4.29 8.28 26.56
C PRO A 268 -4.20 9.79 26.28
N GLU A 269 -3.58 10.19 25.17
CA GLU A 269 -3.45 11.61 24.78
C GLU A 269 -4.61 12.08 23.89
N LEU A 270 -5.47 11.15 23.47
CA LEU A 270 -6.58 11.42 22.56
C LEU A 270 -7.55 12.46 23.14
N ARG A 271 -7.62 13.63 22.51
CA ARG A 271 -8.50 14.73 22.93
C ARG A 271 -8.85 15.63 21.76
N PHE A 272 -10.01 16.28 21.80
CA PHE A 272 -10.35 17.31 20.84
C PHE A 272 -9.73 18.63 21.27
N ASP A 273 -8.93 19.25 20.40
CA ASP A 273 -8.41 20.60 20.59
C ASP A 273 -9.39 21.59 19.94
N GLU A 274 -10.16 22.32 20.76
CA GLU A 274 -11.12 23.31 20.28
C GLU A 274 -10.45 24.50 19.55
N THR A 275 -9.22 24.84 19.89
CA THR A 275 -8.49 25.95 19.26
C THR A 275 -8.04 25.57 17.87
N ALA A 276 -7.55 24.34 17.71
CA ALA A 276 -7.10 23.82 16.42
C ALA A 276 -8.24 23.19 15.59
N GLY A 277 -9.39 22.92 16.18
CA GLY A 277 -10.55 22.28 15.53
C GLY A 277 -10.28 20.83 15.10
N GLN A 278 -9.38 20.13 15.79
CA GLN A 278 -8.94 18.78 15.41
C GLN A 278 -8.66 17.88 16.61
N TRP A 279 -8.67 16.57 16.38
CA TRP A 279 -8.33 15.57 17.39
C TRP A 279 -6.82 15.42 17.51
N ILE A 280 -6.26 15.61 18.70
CA ILE A 280 -4.87 15.29 18.97
C ILE A 280 -4.79 13.81 19.35
N HIS A 281 -3.84 13.08 18.77
CA HIS A 281 -3.52 11.69 19.09
C HIS A 281 -2.08 11.59 19.63
N LYS A 282 -1.74 10.49 20.32
CA LYS A 282 -0.37 10.26 20.83
C LYS A 282 0.67 10.22 19.70
N GLU A 283 1.94 10.45 20.07
CA GLU A 283 3.06 10.14 19.19
C GLU A 283 3.10 8.64 18.86
N LEU A 284 3.35 8.31 17.60
CA LEU A 284 3.45 6.92 17.15
C LEU A 284 4.86 6.37 17.35
N ASN A 285 4.97 5.07 17.54
CA ASN A 285 6.24 4.38 17.66
C ASN A 285 6.95 4.27 16.29
N TRP A 286 7.67 5.33 15.90
CA TRP A 286 8.38 5.38 14.62
C TRP A 286 9.55 4.41 14.51
N ASP A 287 10.11 3.95 15.64
CA ASP A 287 11.15 2.93 15.65
C ASP A 287 10.58 1.56 15.26
N GLU A 288 9.39 1.22 15.78
CA GLU A 288 8.65 0.05 15.31
C GLU A 288 8.29 0.18 13.83
N PHE A 289 7.78 1.33 13.39
CA PHE A 289 7.49 1.56 11.97
C PHE A 289 8.72 1.30 11.08
N LYS A 290 9.88 1.88 11.43
CA LYS A 290 11.15 1.70 10.71
C LYS A 290 11.60 0.23 10.70
N ALA A 291 11.47 -0.47 11.83
CA ALA A 291 11.78 -1.89 11.91
C ALA A 291 10.89 -2.73 10.98
N VAL A 292 9.57 -2.49 11.01
CA VAL A 292 8.58 -3.22 10.20
C VAL A 292 8.81 -3.00 8.70
N ILE A 293 8.98 -1.76 8.24
CA ILE A 293 9.19 -1.47 6.80
C ILE A 293 10.58 -1.91 6.30
N SER A 294 11.49 -2.25 7.21
CA SER A 294 12.84 -2.78 6.90
C SER A 294 12.92 -4.30 7.00
N GLY A 295 11.79 -4.98 7.26
CA GLY A 295 11.73 -6.45 7.27
C GLY A 295 11.85 -7.09 8.65
N HIS A 296 11.86 -6.31 9.73
CA HIS A 296 12.06 -6.78 11.11
C HIS A 296 10.81 -6.71 11.99
N GLY A 297 9.63 -6.69 11.37
CA GLY A 297 8.34 -6.79 12.06
C GLY A 297 7.89 -8.24 12.32
N PRO A 298 6.74 -8.42 12.99
CA PRO A 298 6.37 -9.70 13.56
C PRO A 298 6.09 -10.82 12.54
N CYS A 299 5.61 -10.48 11.33
CA CYS A 299 5.31 -11.48 10.31
C CYS A 299 6.06 -11.28 8.98
N ASN A 300 6.98 -10.32 8.83
CA ASN A 300 7.65 -10.03 7.54
C ASN A 300 8.26 -11.26 6.88
N ALA A 301 9.07 -12.01 7.64
CA ALA A 301 9.72 -13.23 7.16
C ALA A 301 8.69 -14.29 6.75
N GLN A 302 7.63 -14.47 7.55
CA GLN A 302 6.55 -15.42 7.26
C GLN A 302 5.78 -15.03 5.98
N ARG A 303 5.44 -13.75 5.79
CA ARG A 303 4.68 -13.26 4.63
C ARG A 303 5.43 -13.49 3.33
N LEU A 304 6.72 -13.16 3.31
CA LEU A 304 7.57 -13.37 2.13
C LEU A 304 7.86 -14.85 1.90
N ALA A 305 8.15 -15.63 2.94
CA ALA A 305 8.35 -17.08 2.81
C ALA A 305 7.13 -17.76 2.20
N ARG A 306 5.92 -17.43 2.70
CA ARG A 306 4.67 -17.98 2.15
C ARG A 306 4.44 -17.60 0.70
N ARG A 307 4.77 -16.35 0.33
CA ARG A 307 4.62 -15.88 -1.06
C ARG A 307 5.62 -16.55 -2.01
N ARG A 308 6.87 -16.77 -1.58
CA ARG A 308 7.90 -17.52 -2.31
C ARG A 308 7.51 -18.97 -2.48
N GLU A 309 7.12 -19.63 -1.39
CA GLU A 309 6.66 -21.03 -1.41
C GLU A 309 5.52 -21.21 -2.43
N ALA A 310 4.51 -20.33 -2.42
CA ALA A 310 3.41 -20.40 -3.38
C ALA A 310 3.88 -20.18 -4.84
N HIS A 311 4.87 -19.31 -5.05
CA HIS A 311 5.44 -19.07 -6.38
C HIS A 311 6.25 -20.28 -6.86
N GLU A 312 7.14 -20.81 -6.04
CA GLU A 312 8.01 -21.95 -6.34
C GLU A 312 7.19 -23.23 -6.56
N ASN A 313 6.30 -23.57 -5.63
CA ASN A 313 5.45 -24.76 -5.75
C ASN A 313 4.46 -24.67 -6.93
N GLY A 314 4.12 -23.45 -7.37
CA GLY A 314 3.29 -23.20 -8.54
C GLY A 314 4.05 -23.17 -9.87
N ALA A 315 5.38 -23.35 -9.89
CA ALA A 315 6.19 -23.24 -11.11
C ALA A 315 5.73 -24.21 -12.20
N TRP A 316 5.55 -25.48 -11.85
CA TRP A 316 5.11 -26.52 -12.78
C TRP A 316 3.75 -26.20 -13.43
N VAL A 317 2.83 -25.54 -12.71
CA VAL A 317 1.52 -25.13 -13.25
C VAL A 317 1.71 -24.05 -14.32
N ARG A 318 2.57 -23.05 -14.05
CA ARG A 318 2.87 -21.97 -15.00
C ARG A 318 3.57 -22.51 -16.25
N GLU A 319 4.55 -23.39 -16.06
CA GLU A 319 5.27 -24.05 -17.15
C GLU A 319 4.33 -24.91 -18.01
N ALA A 320 3.45 -25.68 -17.38
CA ALA A 320 2.46 -26.50 -18.08
C ALA A 320 1.48 -25.63 -18.91
N ALA A 321 1.01 -24.52 -18.35
CA ALA A 321 0.13 -23.58 -19.06
C ALA A 321 0.84 -22.95 -20.28
N ALA A 322 2.10 -22.53 -20.12
CA ALA A 322 2.90 -21.96 -21.21
C ALA A 322 3.16 -22.98 -22.33
N ALA A 323 3.55 -24.21 -21.97
CA ALA A 323 3.78 -25.29 -22.93
C ALA A 323 2.50 -25.69 -23.68
N TYR A 324 1.35 -25.70 -22.99
CA TYR A 324 0.06 -25.93 -23.64
C TYR A 324 -0.28 -24.82 -24.63
N ALA A 325 -0.11 -23.55 -24.26
CA ALA A 325 -0.38 -22.41 -25.13
C ALA A 325 0.49 -22.44 -26.40
N ALA A 326 1.80 -22.68 -26.26
CA ALA A 326 2.72 -22.79 -27.40
C ALA A 326 2.26 -23.85 -28.41
N ARG A 327 1.87 -25.04 -27.93
CA ARG A 327 1.32 -26.11 -28.78
C ARG A 327 0.02 -25.73 -29.48
N GLN A 328 -0.83 -24.91 -28.87
CA GLN A 328 -2.05 -24.43 -29.53
C GLN A 328 -1.73 -23.43 -30.63
N THR A 329 -0.76 -22.53 -30.42
CA THR A 329 -0.30 -21.59 -31.44
C THR A 329 0.28 -22.31 -32.65
N GLU A 330 1.11 -23.34 -32.44
CA GLU A 330 1.69 -24.15 -33.52
C GLU A 330 0.65 -24.92 -34.35
N LYS A 331 -0.50 -25.29 -33.76
CA LYS A 331 -1.58 -25.98 -34.49
C LYS A 331 -2.43 -25.06 -35.36
N VAL A 332 -2.45 -23.77 -35.04
CA VAL A 332 -3.26 -22.74 -35.74
C VAL A 332 -2.45 -22.02 -36.82
N ALA A 333 -1.12 -22.02 -36.70
CA ALA A 333 -0.17 -21.48 -37.69
C ALA A 333 -0.03 -22.38 -38.92
#